data_AF-A0A960T750-F1
#
_entry.id   AF-A0A960T750-F1
#
_cell.length_a   1.000
_cell.length_b   1.000
_cell.length_c   1.000
_cell.angle_alpha   90.00
_cell.angle_beta   90.00
_cell.angle_gamma   90.00
#
_symmetry.space_group_name_H-M   'P 1'
#
loop_
_entity.id
_entity.type
_entity.pdbx_description
1 polymer ?
#
loop_
_entity_poly.entity_id
_entity_poly.type
_entity_poly.pdbx_seq_one_letter_code
_entity_poly.pdbx_strand_id
1 'polypeptide(L)'
;ASDFESLRVLNCEIKNINAQSMLLDGERIRKAQDILKKYREGAFTAWLIETYGNRQTPYSILQYCDLHSQLPSEGLKKKLENIPRKAAYTLAGRSGALHLKRRILEDHGDEGQKELIMIIQDTFPLSDGDRRQRKEANLATLDSIGRLCKTLIDRKGSLTEKHRGRIKELVEVLEELLSEDEEHSLELVEKI
;
A
#
# COMPACT_ATOMS: atom_id res chain seq x y z
N ALA A 1 -8.70 -33.23 3.45
CA ALA A 1 -9.74 -32.62 2.59
C ALA A 1 -10.75 -31.80 3.41
N SER A 2 -11.29 -32.33 4.52
CA SER A 2 -12.23 -31.61 5.40
C SER A 2 -11.65 -30.33 6.02
N ASP A 3 -10.44 -30.38 6.58
CA ASP A 3 -9.87 -29.23 7.31
C ASP A 3 -9.54 -28.04 6.41
N PHE A 4 -9.03 -28.32 5.20
CA PHE A 4 -8.74 -27.28 4.22
C PHE A 4 -10.02 -26.52 3.81
N GLU A 5 -11.11 -27.24 3.61
CA GLU A 5 -12.40 -26.63 3.26
C GLU A 5 -12.94 -25.80 4.43
N SER A 6 -12.86 -26.31 5.67
CA SER A 6 -13.22 -25.56 6.87
C SER A 6 -12.42 -24.27 7.01
N LEU A 7 -11.10 -24.31 6.79
CA LEU A 7 -10.24 -23.13 6.81
C LEU A 7 -10.59 -22.13 5.71
N ARG A 8 -10.96 -22.61 4.52
CA ARG A 8 -11.42 -21.76 3.42
C ARG A 8 -12.69 -21.02 3.79
N VAL A 9 -13.67 -21.72 4.36
CA VAL A 9 -14.92 -21.13 4.85
C VAL A 9 -14.65 -20.06 5.91
N LEU A 10 -13.85 -20.38 6.93
CA LEU A 10 -13.47 -19.42 7.98
C LEU A 10 -12.78 -18.17 7.40
N ASN A 11 -11.88 -18.34 6.42
CA ASN A 11 -11.24 -17.21 5.77
C ASN A 11 -12.24 -16.31 5.03
N CYS A 12 -13.23 -16.89 4.34
CA CYS A 12 -14.31 -16.14 3.70
C CYS A 12 -15.17 -15.38 4.73
N GLU A 13 -15.51 -16.00 5.84
CA GLU A 13 -16.27 -15.36 6.93
C GLU A 13 -15.51 -14.17 7.53
N ILE A 14 -14.21 -14.35 7.81
CA ILE A 14 -13.36 -13.27 8.32
C ILE A 14 -13.30 -12.10 7.33
N LYS A 15 -13.18 -12.38 6.01
CA LYS A 15 -13.22 -11.33 4.98
C LYS A 15 -14.55 -10.57 4.99
N ASN A 16 -15.67 -11.29 5.05
CA ASN A 16 -17.01 -10.70 5.09
C ASN A 16 -17.21 -9.81 6.34
N ILE A 17 -16.79 -10.28 7.52
CA ILE A 17 -16.86 -9.50 8.78
C ILE A 17 -16.05 -8.21 8.64
N ASN A 18 -14.83 -8.30 8.11
CA ASN A 18 -13.97 -7.13 7.92
C ASN A 18 -14.56 -6.12 6.93
N ALA A 19 -15.17 -6.59 5.84
CA ALA A 19 -15.85 -5.75 4.86
C ALA A 19 -17.06 -5.03 5.47
N GLN A 20 -17.90 -5.75 6.22
CA GLN A 20 -19.04 -5.16 6.93
C GLN A 20 -18.61 -4.13 7.98
N SER A 21 -17.58 -4.44 8.76
CA SER A 21 -17.00 -3.50 9.73
C SER A 21 -16.54 -2.20 9.06
N MET A 22 -15.92 -2.27 7.88
CA MET A 22 -15.50 -1.07 7.16
C MET A 22 -16.67 -0.20 6.70
N LEU A 23 -17.75 -0.81 6.20
CA LEU A 23 -18.94 -0.08 5.78
C LEU A 23 -19.61 0.61 6.97
N LEU A 24 -19.75 -0.11 8.09
CA LEU A 24 -20.32 0.42 9.33
C LEU A 24 -19.47 1.57 9.89
N ASP A 25 -18.14 1.41 9.95
CA ASP A 25 -17.22 2.47 10.36
C ASP A 25 -17.38 3.70 9.48
N GLY A 26 -17.43 3.52 8.16
CA GLY A 26 -17.62 4.61 7.22
C GLY A 26 -18.92 5.39 7.44
N GLU A 27 -20.03 4.71 7.74
CA GLU A 27 -21.28 5.39 8.11
C GLU A 27 -21.14 6.21 9.39
N ARG A 28 -20.47 5.66 10.42
CA ARG A 28 -20.28 6.37 11.69
C ARG A 28 -19.34 7.56 11.52
N ILE A 29 -18.30 7.43 10.72
CA ILE A 29 -17.39 8.53 10.38
C ILE A 29 -18.14 9.62 9.62
N ARG A 30 -19.00 9.29 8.64
CA ARG A 30 -19.84 10.30 7.95
C ARG A 30 -20.78 11.03 8.91
N LYS A 31 -21.45 10.30 9.81
CA LYS A 31 -22.31 10.92 10.82
C LYS A 31 -21.52 11.87 11.72
N ALA A 32 -20.32 11.47 12.16
CA ALA A 32 -19.44 12.35 12.93
C ALA A 32 -19.02 13.58 12.12
N GLN A 33 -18.70 13.40 10.83
CA GLN A 33 -18.39 14.51 9.92
C GLN A 33 -19.56 15.50 9.84
N ASP A 34 -20.79 15.02 9.69
CA ASP A 34 -22.00 15.85 9.63
C ASP A 34 -22.26 16.60 10.94
N ILE A 35 -22.12 15.93 12.09
CA ILE A 35 -22.25 16.56 13.42
C ILE A 35 -21.20 17.67 13.58
N LEU A 36 -19.97 17.43 13.12
CA LEU A 36 -18.85 18.33 13.34
C LEU A 36 -18.75 19.50 12.33
N LYS A 37 -19.57 19.51 11.26
CA LYS A 37 -19.63 20.61 10.28
C LYS A 37 -19.93 21.98 10.89
N LYS A 38 -20.68 22.02 12.00
CA LYS A 38 -21.05 23.28 12.69
C LYS A 38 -19.94 23.85 13.60
N TYR A 39 -18.81 23.17 13.72
CA TYR A 39 -17.70 23.58 14.57
C TYR A 39 -16.56 24.17 13.73
N ARG A 40 -15.55 24.73 14.41
CA ARG A 40 -14.38 25.32 13.76
C ARG A 40 -13.70 24.36 12.79
N GLU A 41 -13.01 24.93 11.80
CA GLU A 41 -12.18 24.17 10.88
C GLU A 41 -11.21 23.26 11.64
N GLY A 42 -11.06 22.02 11.17
CA GLY A 42 -10.21 21.02 11.80
C GLY A 42 -10.84 20.25 12.96
N ALA A 43 -12.05 20.60 13.42
CA ALA A 43 -12.74 19.85 14.49
C ALA A 43 -12.93 18.36 14.13
N PHE A 44 -13.35 18.07 12.90
CA PHE A 44 -13.45 16.70 12.41
C PHE A 44 -12.10 15.98 12.41
N THR A 45 -11.04 16.62 11.91
CA THR A 45 -9.69 16.04 11.91
C THR A 45 -9.17 15.77 13.33
N ALA A 46 -9.43 16.65 14.29
CA ALA A 46 -9.08 16.44 15.69
C ALA A 46 -9.82 15.22 16.27
N TRP A 47 -11.13 15.11 15.99
CA TRP A 47 -11.92 13.95 16.40
C TRP A 47 -11.42 12.64 15.77
N LEU A 48 -11.00 12.66 14.50
CA LEU A 48 -10.40 11.50 13.84
C LEU A 48 -9.10 11.06 14.53
N ILE A 49 -8.23 12.01 14.89
CA ILE A 49 -6.97 11.72 15.57
C ILE A 49 -7.24 11.16 16.98
N GLU A 50 -8.17 11.74 17.71
CA GLU A 50 -8.53 11.27 19.06
C GLU A 50 -9.13 9.84 19.03
N THR A 51 -9.99 9.56 18.04
CA THR A 51 -10.74 8.29 17.98
C THR A 51 -9.92 7.15 17.35
N TYR A 52 -9.12 7.44 16.31
CA TYR A 52 -8.40 6.43 15.53
C TYR A 52 -6.87 6.49 15.71
N GLY A 53 -6.35 7.44 16.49
CA GLY A 53 -4.92 7.70 16.64
C GLY A 53 -4.26 8.29 15.38
N ASN A 54 -4.99 8.42 14.26
CA ASN A 54 -4.51 8.97 13.00
C ASN A 54 -5.67 9.42 12.09
N ARG A 55 -5.39 10.33 11.16
CA ARG A 55 -6.38 10.76 10.16
C ARG A 55 -6.44 9.86 8.91
N GLN A 56 -5.38 9.12 8.60
CA GLN A 56 -5.25 8.43 7.31
C GLN A 56 -6.22 7.26 7.17
N THR A 57 -6.33 6.44 8.21
CA THR A 57 -7.21 5.27 8.26
C THR A 57 -8.67 5.65 8.05
N PRO A 58 -9.26 6.59 8.82
CA PRO A 58 -10.65 6.98 8.62
C PRO A 58 -10.91 7.63 7.25
N TYR A 59 -9.98 8.41 6.69
CA TYR A 59 -10.13 8.90 5.31
C TYR A 59 -10.09 7.75 4.29
N SER A 60 -9.26 6.73 4.49
CA SER A 60 -9.22 5.55 3.62
C SER A 60 -10.52 4.75 3.68
N ILE A 61 -11.13 4.66 4.87
CA ILE A 61 -12.46 4.04 5.08
C ILE A 61 -13.54 4.84 4.34
N LEU A 62 -13.56 6.17 4.47
CA LEU A 62 -14.51 7.02 3.75
C LEU A 62 -14.41 6.84 2.23
N GLN A 63 -13.18 6.87 1.69
CA GLN A 63 -12.91 6.65 0.26
C GLN A 63 -13.40 5.27 -0.20
N TYR A 64 -13.18 4.24 0.62
CA TYR A 64 -13.69 2.90 0.34
C TYR A 64 -15.21 2.88 0.25
N CYS A 65 -15.91 3.49 1.22
CA CYS A 65 -17.37 3.56 1.22
C CYS A 65 -17.90 4.38 0.03
N ASP A 66 -17.23 5.48 -0.34
CA ASP A 66 -17.56 6.24 -1.54
C ASP A 66 -17.47 5.37 -2.79
N LEU A 67 -16.35 4.66 -2.99
CA LEU A 67 -16.20 3.74 -4.13
C LEU A 67 -17.28 2.66 -4.12
N HIS A 68 -17.51 2.01 -2.98
CA HIS A 68 -18.53 0.96 -2.85
C HIS A 68 -19.92 1.45 -3.24
N SER A 69 -20.30 2.66 -2.81
CA SER A 69 -21.60 3.27 -3.15
C SER A 69 -21.74 3.63 -4.63
N GLN A 70 -20.63 3.89 -5.33
CA GLN A 70 -20.60 4.23 -6.75
C GLN A 70 -20.64 2.98 -7.66
N LEU A 71 -20.38 1.79 -7.12
CA LEU A 71 -20.41 0.56 -7.91
C LEU A 71 -21.86 0.16 -8.26
N PRO A 72 -22.18 -0.03 -9.55
CA PRO A 72 -23.55 -0.20 -10.01
C PRO A 72 -24.13 -1.59 -9.74
N SER A 73 -23.29 -2.63 -9.60
CA SER A 73 -23.74 -4.01 -9.44
C SER A 73 -23.29 -4.60 -8.11
N GLU A 74 -24.15 -5.45 -7.54
CA GLU A 74 -23.85 -6.18 -6.31
C GLU A 74 -22.66 -7.13 -6.47
N GLY A 75 -22.46 -7.66 -7.69
CA GLY A 75 -21.28 -8.46 -8.03
C GLY A 75 -19.98 -7.67 -7.86
N LEU A 76 -19.92 -6.43 -8.36
CA LEU A 76 -18.73 -5.59 -8.22
C LEU A 76 -18.45 -5.18 -6.76
N LYS A 77 -19.51 -4.91 -5.98
CA LYS A 77 -19.39 -4.64 -4.54
C LYS A 77 -18.77 -5.82 -3.82
N LYS A 78 -19.28 -7.03 -4.06
CA LYS A 78 -18.70 -8.26 -3.50
C LYS A 78 -17.25 -8.48 -3.94
N LYS A 79 -16.90 -8.18 -5.19
CA LYS A 79 -15.50 -8.25 -5.65
C LYS A 79 -14.62 -7.26 -4.86
N LEU A 80 -15.07 -6.03 -4.67
CA LEU A 80 -14.35 -5.04 -3.85
C LEU A 80 -14.20 -5.48 -2.38
N GLU A 81 -15.20 -6.14 -1.81
CA GLU A 81 -15.17 -6.67 -0.44
C GLU A 81 -14.21 -7.86 -0.28
N ASN A 82 -13.97 -8.62 -1.35
CA ASN A 82 -13.15 -9.83 -1.33
C ASN A 82 -11.66 -9.60 -1.59
N ILE A 83 -11.29 -8.47 -2.20
CA ILE A 83 -9.88 -8.13 -2.42
C ILE A 83 -9.18 -7.75 -1.11
N PRO A 84 -7.85 -7.90 -1.02
CA PRO A 84 -7.10 -7.52 0.18
C PRO A 84 -7.34 -6.06 0.58
N ARG A 85 -7.58 -5.82 1.88
CA ARG A 85 -7.95 -4.50 2.44
C ARG A 85 -7.05 -3.35 1.96
N LYS A 86 -5.73 -3.57 1.91
CA LYS A 86 -4.78 -2.55 1.44
C LYS A 86 -4.94 -2.23 -0.05
N ALA A 87 -5.24 -3.24 -0.86
CA ALA A 87 -5.54 -3.04 -2.28
C ALA A 87 -6.86 -2.29 -2.45
N ALA A 88 -7.89 -2.63 -1.68
CA ALA A 88 -9.17 -1.90 -1.67
C ALA A 88 -9.00 -0.42 -1.32
N TYR A 89 -8.26 -0.12 -0.24
CA TYR A 89 -7.94 1.27 0.12
C TYR A 89 -7.10 1.98 -0.94
N THR A 90 -6.15 1.28 -1.56
CA THR A 90 -5.35 1.85 -2.63
C THR A 90 -6.24 2.20 -3.83
N LEU A 91 -7.09 1.28 -4.30
CA LEU A 91 -8.01 1.50 -5.40
C LEU A 91 -9.00 2.64 -5.10
N ALA A 92 -9.54 2.67 -3.89
CA ALA A 92 -10.48 3.70 -3.45
C ALA A 92 -9.83 5.09 -3.41
N GLY A 93 -8.62 5.20 -2.85
CA GLY A 93 -7.93 6.48 -2.64
C GLY A 93 -7.25 7.08 -3.86
N ARG A 94 -7.22 6.37 -5.00
CA ARG A 94 -6.69 6.88 -6.27
C ARG A 94 -7.73 7.68 -7.03
N SER A 95 -7.34 8.84 -7.54
CA SER A 95 -8.16 9.61 -8.48
C SER A 95 -8.12 8.93 -9.85
N GLY A 96 -9.27 8.85 -10.52
CA GLY A 96 -9.35 8.19 -11.83
C GLY A 96 -10.79 7.85 -12.21
N ALA A 97 -10.99 7.49 -13.47
CA ALA A 97 -12.30 7.18 -13.99
C ALA A 97 -12.87 5.90 -13.35
N LEU A 98 -14.12 5.96 -12.88
CA LEU A 98 -14.79 4.84 -12.21
C LEU A 98 -14.80 3.57 -13.08
N HIS A 99 -14.95 3.71 -14.41
CA HIS A 99 -14.98 2.56 -15.32
C HIS A 99 -13.67 1.75 -15.32
N LEU A 100 -12.52 2.40 -15.15
CA LEU A 100 -11.24 1.70 -15.02
C LEU A 100 -11.13 0.98 -13.68
N LYS A 101 -11.66 1.57 -12.60
CA LYS A 101 -11.71 0.90 -11.29
C LYS A 101 -12.58 -0.35 -11.34
N ARG A 102 -13.71 -0.28 -12.06
CA ARG A 102 -14.57 -1.45 -12.31
C ARG A 102 -13.82 -2.52 -13.08
N ARG A 103 -13.11 -2.14 -14.15
CA ARG A 103 -12.31 -3.07 -14.95
C ARG A 103 -11.28 -3.81 -14.09
N ILE A 104 -10.55 -3.12 -13.21
CA ILE A 104 -9.62 -3.79 -12.27
C ILE A 104 -10.36 -4.81 -11.39
N LEU A 105 -11.55 -4.48 -10.88
CA LEU A 105 -12.34 -5.44 -10.10
C LEU A 105 -12.87 -6.60 -10.96
N GLU A 106 -13.21 -6.35 -12.23
CA GLU A 106 -13.71 -7.36 -13.15
C GLU A 106 -12.63 -8.36 -13.54
N ASP A 107 -11.46 -7.83 -13.89
CA ASP A 107 -10.30 -8.55 -14.41
C ASP A 107 -9.50 -9.24 -13.29
N HIS A 108 -9.64 -8.83 -12.02
CA HIS A 108 -8.91 -9.48 -10.92
C HIS A 108 -9.33 -10.95 -10.75
N GLY A 109 -8.32 -11.83 -10.81
CA GLY A 109 -8.42 -13.23 -10.41
C GLY A 109 -7.98 -13.45 -8.96
N ASP A 110 -7.30 -14.56 -8.71
CA ASP A 110 -6.69 -14.91 -7.41
C ASP A 110 -5.34 -14.21 -7.16
N GLU A 111 -5.15 -13.03 -7.75
CA GLU A 111 -3.90 -12.27 -7.66
C GLU A 111 -3.51 -11.95 -6.21
N GLY A 112 -2.22 -12.05 -5.93
CA GLY A 112 -1.69 -11.68 -4.62
C GLY A 112 -1.87 -10.19 -4.34
N GLN A 113 -2.02 -9.82 -3.07
CA GLN A 113 -2.16 -8.42 -2.63
C GLN A 113 -1.13 -7.46 -3.23
N LYS A 114 0.13 -7.89 -3.39
CA LYS A 114 1.21 -7.06 -3.94
C LYS A 114 0.98 -6.74 -5.42
N GLU A 115 0.60 -7.74 -6.20
CA GLU A 115 0.37 -7.65 -7.64
C GLU A 115 -0.83 -6.76 -7.94
N LEU A 116 -1.95 -6.98 -7.24
CA LEU A 116 -3.12 -6.11 -7.38
C LEU A 116 -2.80 -4.64 -7.03
N ILE A 117 -1.98 -4.40 -6.01
CA ILE A 117 -1.52 -3.05 -5.67
C ILE A 117 -0.66 -2.45 -6.79
N MET A 118 0.20 -3.23 -7.44
CA MET A 118 1.01 -2.77 -8.58
C MET A 118 0.11 -2.39 -9.76
N ILE A 119 -0.83 -3.27 -10.15
CA ILE A 119 -1.80 -2.99 -11.22
C ILE A 119 -2.57 -1.69 -10.97
N ILE A 120 -3.02 -1.47 -9.73
CA ILE A 120 -3.71 -0.22 -9.35
C ILE A 120 -2.79 0.99 -9.49
N GLN A 121 -1.52 0.86 -9.12
CA GLN A 121 -0.55 1.95 -9.17
C GLN A 121 -0.17 2.32 -10.60
N ASP A 122 -0.05 1.33 -11.47
CA ASP A 122 0.26 1.52 -12.89
C ASP A 122 -0.93 2.09 -13.66
N THR A 123 -2.15 1.63 -13.34
CA THR A 123 -3.40 2.13 -13.96
C THR A 123 -3.75 3.54 -13.49
N PHE A 124 -3.46 3.86 -12.21
CA PHE A 124 -3.72 5.17 -11.62
C PHE A 124 -2.43 5.74 -11.03
N PRO A 125 -1.49 6.19 -11.89
CA PRO A 125 -0.29 6.83 -11.41
C PRO A 125 -0.65 8.09 -10.62
N LEU A 126 0.15 8.39 -9.59
CA LEU A 126 -0.04 9.64 -8.84
C LEU A 126 0.42 10.80 -9.71
N SER A 127 -0.38 11.86 -9.76
CA SER A 127 -0.03 13.10 -10.44
C SER A 127 1.25 13.70 -9.85
N ASP A 128 2.04 14.36 -10.70
CA ASP A 128 3.23 15.09 -10.29
C ASP A 128 2.88 16.11 -9.19
N GLY A 129 3.45 15.92 -8.01
CA GLY A 129 3.20 16.76 -6.83
C GLY A 129 2.24 16.18 -5.78
N ASP A 130 1.68 14.98 -5.97
CA ASP A 130 0.94 14.30 -4.88
C ASP A 130 1.95 13.89 -3.78
N ARG A 131 1.75 14.35 -2.54
CA ARG A 131 2.61 14.02 -1.39
C ARG A 131 2.65 12.51 -1.04
N ARG A 132 1.74 11.72 -1.62
CA ARG A 132 1.72 10.25 -1.55
C ARG A 132 2.55 9.61 -2.66
N GLN A 133 3.05 10.36 -3.65
CA GLN A 133 4.14 9.88 -4.51
C GLN A 133 5.21 9.46 -3.53
N ARG A 134 5.49 8.15 -3.51
CA ARG A 134 6.73 7.70 -2.91
C ARG A 134 7.80 8.59 -3.54
N LYS A 135 8.78 9.03 -2.75
CA LYS A 135 10.10 9.33 -3.34
C LYS A 135 10.35 8.23 -4.36
N GLU A 136 10.67 8.62 -5.58
CA GLU A 136 11.00 7.73 -6.69
C GLU A 136 11.64 6.46 -6.13
N ALA A 137 11.14 5.27 -6.48
CA ALA A 137 11.45 4.05 -5.72
C ALA A 137 12.97 3.87 -5.52
N ASN A 138 13.75 4.31 -6.50
CA ASN A 138 15.20 4.40 -6.47
C ASN A 138 15.70 5.40 -5.41
N LEU A 139 15.19 6.64 -5.35
CA LEU A 139 15.50 7.60 -4.29
C LEU A 139 15.19 7.08 -2.87
N ALA A 140 14.09 6.34 -2.68
CA ALA A 140 13.76 5.77 -1.36
C ALA A 140 14.73 4.63 -0.97
N THR A 141 15.17 3.83 -1.95
CA THR A 141 16.21 2.82 -1.78
C THR A 141 17.55 3.48 -1.44
N LEU A 142 17.94 4.54 -2.17
CA LEU A 142 19.16 5.31 -1.93
C LEU A 142 19.17 5.97 -0.54
N ASP A 143 18.05 6.55 -0.10
CA ASP A 143 17.92 7.08 1.27
C ASP A 143 18.12 5.99 2.34
N SER A 144 17.68 4.76 2.05
CA SER A 144 17.81 3.64 2.98
C SER A 144 19.25 3.13 3.04
N ILE A 145 19.92 3.05 1.88
CA ILE A 145 21.37 2.80 1.81
C ILE A 145 22.12 3.86 2.63
N GLY A 146 21.83 5.15 2.44
CA GLY A 146 22.47 6.23 3.18
C GLY A 146 22.32 6.12 4.71
N ARG A 147 21.12 5.75 5.20
CA ARG A 147 20.89 5.50 6.64
C ARG A 147 21.66 4.30 7.17
N LEU A 148 21.75 3.22 6.40
CA LEU A 148 22.51 2.03 6.77
C LEU A 148 24.02 2.33 6.79
N CYS A 149 24.53 3.07 5.81
CA CYS A 149 25.92 3.55 5.80
C CYS A 149 26.22 4.39 7.04
N LYS A 150 25.34 5.33 7.41
CA LYS A 150 25.49 6.12 8.65
C LYS A 150 25.59 5.22 9.89
N THR A 151 24.72 4.22 9.99
CA THR A 151 24.75 3.25 11.09
C THR A 151 26.06 2.45 11.14
N LEU A 152 26.62 2.09 9.98
CA LEU A 152 27.91 1.41 9.89
C LEU A 152 29.09 2.33 10.24
N ILE A 153 29.01 3.60 9.86
CA ILE A 153 30.01 4.63 10.21
C ILE A 153 30.04 4.82 11.73
N ASP A 154 28.87 4.95 12.36
CA ASP A 154 28.75 5.09 13.82
C ASP A 154 29.31 3.87 14.57
N ARG A 155 29.36 2.71 13.90
CA ARG A 155 29.89 1.44 14.43
C ARG A 155 31.23 1.02 13.80
N LYS A 156 31.95 1.95 13.16
CA LYS A 156 33.16 1.63 12.38
C LYS A 156 34.23 0.87 13.18
N GLY A 157 34.29 1.10 14.50
CA GLY A 157 35.22 0.42 15.41
C GLY A 157 34.94 -1.07 15.64
N SER A 158 33.73 -1.57 15.34
CA SER A 158 33.37 -2.99 15.48
C SER A 158 33.36 -3.76 14.15
N LEU A 159 33.83 -3.14 13.06
CA LEU A 159 33.91 -3.78 11.75
C LEU A 159 35.13 -4.71 11.67
N THR A 160 34.87 -6.00 11.49
CA THR A 160 35.87 -7.05 11.24
C THR A 160 36.32 -7.03 9.77
N GLU A 161 37.41 -7.73 9.45
CA GLU A 161 37.85 -7.90 8.06
C GLU A 161 36.78 -8.56 7.17
N LYS A 162 35.99 -9.48 7.72
CA LYS A 162 34.84 -10.06 6.98
C LYS A 162 33.79 -9.01 6.63
N HIS A 163 33.50 -8.08 7.55
CA HIS A 163 32.57 -6.98 7.28
C HIS A 163 33.13 -6.04 6.20
N ARG A 164 34.43 -5.73 6.27
CA ARG A 164 35.11 -4.89 5.27
C ARG A 164 35.12 -5.54 3.88
N GLY A 165 35.33 -6.84 3.81
CA GLY A 165 35.21 -7.62 2.57
C GLY A 165 33.82 -7.51 1.96
N ARG A 166 32.77 -7.78 2.75
CA ARG A 166 31.38 -7.66 2.25
C ARG A 166 31.00 -6.23 1.83
N ILE A 167 31.54 -5.21 2.50
CA ILE A 167 31.33 -3.81 2.09
C ILE A 167 31.97 -3.55 0.73
N LYS A 168 33.16 -4.10 0.43
CA LYS A 168 33.80 -3.94 -0.88
C LYS A 168 32.99 -4.58 -2.00
N GLU A 169 32.53 -5.82 -1.80
CA GLU A 169 31.64 -6.49 -2.75
C GLU A 169 30.39 -5.66 -3.05
N LEU A 170 29.77 -5.06 -2.01
CA LEU A 170 28.60 -4.21 -2.19
C LEU A 170 28.92 -2.90 -2.92
N VAL A 171 30.14 -2.37 -2.80
CA VAL A 171 30.58 -1.18 -3.54
C VAL A 171 30.77 -1.51 -5.02
N GLU A 172 31.37 -2.66 -5.35
CA GLU A 172 31.53 -3.12 -6.74
C GLU A 172 30.17 -3.25 -7.44
N VAL A 173 29.17 -3.85 -6.76
CA VAL A 173 27.79 -3.93 -7.27
C VAL A 173 27.20 -2.54 -7.54
N LEU A 174 27.46 -1.57 -6.65
CA LEU A 174 26.95 -0.21 -6.81
C LEU A 174 27.68 0.56 -7.92
N GLU A 175 28.96 0.28 -8.15
CA GLU A 175 29.75 0.88 -9.24
C GLU A 175 29.32 0.34 -10.61
N GLU A 176 29.03 -0.96 -10.70
CA GLU A 176 28.47 -1.57 -11.92
C GLU A 176 27.08 -1.04 -12.25
N LEU A 177 26.21 -0.79 -11.25
CA LEU A 177 24.92 -0.12 -11.45
C LEU A 177 25.03 1.31 -12.01
N LEU A 178 26.22 1.91 -11.96
CA LEU A 178 26.52 3.22 -12.53
C LEU A 178 27.18 3.15 -13.92
N SER A 179 27.56 1.95 -14.38
CA SER A 179 28.06 1.73 -15.73
C SER A 179 26.90 1.54 -16.72
N GLU A 180 27.01 2.11 -17.92
CA GLU A 180 25.97 2.08 -18.97
C GLU A 180 25.82 0.72 -19.70
N ASP A 181 26.56 -0.33 -19.31
CA ASP A 181 26.51 -1.63 -19.97
C ASP A 181 25.35 -2.50 -19.44
N GLU A 182 24.23 -2.53 -20.16
CA GLU A 182 23.00 -3.26 -19.79
C GLU A 182 23.16 -4.80 -19.76
N GLU A 183 24.21 -5.36 -20.36
CA GLU A 183 24.36 -6.82 -20.58
C GLU A 183 24.83 -7.63 -19.34
N HIS A 184 25.36 -6.99 -18.29
CA HIS A 184 25.86 -7.67 -17.08
C HIS A 184 24.88 -7.70 -15.89
N SER A 185 23.73 -7.03 -16.01
CA SER A 185 22.83 -6.79 -14.87
C SER A 185 22.06 -8.03 -14.38
N LEU A 186 21.95 -9.09 -15.20
CA LEU A 186 21.11 -10.26 -14.91
C LEU A 186 21.83 -11.39 -14.17
N GLU A 187 23.17 -11.47 -14.20
CA GLU A 187 23.92 -12.53 -13.50
C GLU A 187 24.11 -12.26 -11.99
N LEU A 188 23.85 -11.04 -11.53
CA LEU A 188 24.24 -10.61 -10.17
C LEU A 188 23.17 -10.82 -9.09
N VAL A 189 21.89 -10.90 -9.45
CA VAL A 189 20.79 -11.11 -8.48
C VAL A 189 20.89 -12.49 -7.81
N GLU A 190 21.56 -13.45 -8.43
CA GLU A 190 21.78 -14.79 -7.86
C GLU A 190 22.96 -14.87 -6.87
N LYS A 191 23.79 -13.82 -6.74
CA LYS A 191 24.99 -13.82 -5.87
C LYS A 191 24.84 -13.04 -4.55
N ILE A 192 23.72 -12.34 -4.32
CA ILE A 192 23.42 -11.60 -3.08
C ILE A 192 22.54 -12.43 -2.16
#